data_AF-A0A453DA99-F1
#
_entry.id   AF-A0A453DA99-F1
#
_cell.length_a   1.000
_cell.length_b   1.000
_cell.length_c   1.000
_cell.angle_alpha   90.00
_cell.angle_beta   90.00
_cell.angle_gamma   90.00
#
_symmetry.space_group_name_H-M   'P 1'
#
loop_
_entity.id
_entity.type
_entity.pdbx_description
1 polymer ?
#
loop_
_entity_poly.entity_id
_entity_poly.type
_entity_poly.pdbx_seq_one_letter_code
_entity_poly.pdbx_strand_id
1 'polypeptide(L)'
;YVLVFVHWLGSIRRRAPVLSAHHCLLRRAMSSVRVIHASYVNVPATAAPPPGPIKLTAMEAPWVVLPELQHVLLYEGQDMPPFDDILLSLRSSLAATLGSFAPLAGKLVHLEDTGDVAIACSTSDGVRFVVAECDGDMRHLAGDEEHDVRVLERLVPGVDMGELPTPVLAVQATRFEGGVAVGVTVHHGVADGRSLWTFVEAWAAACRGEAHAVTAPSFDRSLVKLPGGEELARSLLRKWQCWRRRS
;
A
#
# COMPACT_ATOMS: atom_id res chain seq x y z
N TYR A 1 4.66 18.91 7.30
CA TYR A 1 4.86 17.61 6.63
C TYR A 1 6.12 17.00 7.18
N VAL A 2 6.02 16.12 8.17
CA VAL A 2 7.14 15.26 8.57
C VAL A 2 6.95 13.96 7.79
N LEU A 3 7.86 13.69 6.87
CA LEU A 3 7.84 12.47 6.07
C LEU A 3 8.76 11.46 6.75
N VAL A 4 8.18 10.54 7.52
CA VAL A 4 8.94 9.45 8.12
C VAL A 4 9.08 8.34 7.07
N PHE A 5 10.29 8.18 6.53
CA PHE A 5 10.63 7.07 5.64
C PHE A 5 10.98 5.84 6.47
N VAL A 6 10.12 4.82 6.44
CA VAL A 6 10.49 3.48 6.91
C VAL A 6 10.42 2.52 5.73
N HIS A 7 11.55 2.27 5.08
CA HIS A 7 11.66 1.23 4.06
C HIS A 7 11.95 -0.10 4.78
N TRP A 8 10.93 -0.96 4.92
CA TRP A 8 11.07 -2.24 5.61
C TRP A 8 11.25 -3.39 4.62
N LEU A 9 12.32 -4.16 4.79
CA LEU A 9 12.49 -5.47 4.18
C LEU A 9 11.94 -6.53 5.14
N GLY A 10 10.98 -7.31 4.65
CA GLY A 10 10.28 -8.40 5.34
C GLY A 10 11.12 -9.22 6.33
N SER A 11 10.53 -9.49 7.49
CA SER A 11 11.01 -10.31 8.61
C SER A 11 11.60 -11.67 8.18
N ILE A 12 12.93 -11.82 8.28
CA ILE A 12 13.56 -13.12 8.47
C ILE A 12 13.41 -13.47 9.95
N ARG A 13 12.55 -14.45 10.27
CA ARG A 13 12.44 -15.01 11.62
C ARG A 13 13.79 -15.57 12.07
N ARG A 14 14.54 -14.82 12.89
CA ARG A 14 15.64 -15.35 13.69
C ARG A 14 15.21 -15.45 15.15
N ARG A 15 15.37 -16.64 15.72
CA ARG A 15 15.13 -16.93 17.14
C ARG A 15 16.00 -16.00 18.00
N ALA A 16 15.38 -15.34 18.98
CA ALA A 16 16.09 -14.53 19.97
C ALA A 16 16.80 -15.44 21.00
N PRO A 17 18.00 -15.06 21.49
CA PRO A 17 18.57 -15.67 22.69
C PRO A 17 17.95 -15.04 23.95
N VAL A 18 17.80 -15.87 24.97
CA VAL A 18 17.36 -15.48 26.31
C VAL A 18 18.49 -14.73 27.00
N LEU A 19 18.25 -13.50 27.44
CA LEU A 19 19.07 -12.84 28.46
C LEU A 19 18.18 -12.25 29.56
N SER A 20 18.62 -12.54 30.79
CA SER A 20 17.99 -12.23 32.06
C SER A 20 18.59 -10.94 32.66
N ALA A 21 17.76 -10.32 33.51
CA ALA A 21 18.08 -9.52 34.69
C ALA A 21 17.99 -7.97 34.60
N HIS A 22 16.92 -7.49 35.25
CA HIS A 22 16.86 -6.32 36.14
C HIS A 22 17.27 -4.95 35.58
N HIS A 23 16.29 -4.28 34.97
CA HIS A 23 16.07 -2.85 35.13
C HIS A 23 14.56 -2.60 35.28
N CYS A 24 14.16 -2.00 36.40
CA CYS A 24 12.80 -1.52 36.62
C CYS A 24 12.61 -0.24 35.78
N LEU A 25 12.41 -0.42 34.47
CA LEU A 25 11.91 0.61 33.60
C LEU A 25 10.39 0.56 33.69
N LEU A 26 9.78 1.72 33.97
CA LEU A 26 8.37 1.94 33.69
C LEU A 26 8.11 1.41 32.27
N ARG A 27 7.43 0.25 32.17
CA ARG A 27 6.89 -0.20 30.88
C ARG A 27 5.89 0.85 30.47
N ARG A 28 6.33 1.81 29.65
CA ARG A 28 5.43 2.70 28.93
C ARG A 28 4.43 1.80 28.23
N ALA A 29 3.14 1.93 28.57
CA ALA A 29 2.10 1.15 27.93
C ALA A 29 2.20 1.44 26.43
N MET A 30 2.42 0.40 25.63
CA MET A 30 2.49 0.55 24.18
C MET A 30 1.14 1.02 23.67
N SER A 31 1.13 2.02 22.81
CA SER A 31 -0.10 2.46 22.15
C SER A 31 -0.68 1.30 21.33
N SER A 32 -1.99 1.16 21.39
CA SER A 32 -2.74 0.12 20.71
C SER A 32 -3.46 0.72 19.50
N VAL A 33 -3.38 0.03 18.35
CA VAL A 33 -4.14 0.37 17.14
C VAL A 33 -5.31 -0.59 17.04
N ARG A 34 -6.52 -0.05 16.93
CA ARG A 34 -7.77 -0.80 16.82
C ARG A 34 -8.48 -0.46 15.52
N VAL A 35 -8.73 -1.48 14.71
CA VAL A 35 -9.57 -1.35 13.50
C VAL A 35 -11.03 -1.17 13.92
N ILE A 36 -11.66 -0.12 13.43
CA ILE A 36 -13.08 0.18 13.64
C ILE A 36 -13.93 -0.51 12.58
N HIS A 37 -13.56 -0.33 11.31
CA HIS A 37 -14.27 -0.91 10.18
C HIS A 37 -13.39 -0.94 8.92
N ALA A 38 -13.74 -1.79 7.96
CA ALA A 38 -13.12 -1.85 6.65
C ALA A 38 -14.18 -1.91 5.55
N SER A 39 -13.97 -1.13 4.51
CA SER A 39 -14.86 -1.02 3.34
C SER A 39 -14.03 -0.97 2.05
N TYR A 40 -14.69 -0.76 0.92
CA TYR A 40 -14.03 -0.55 -0.36
C TYR A 40 -14.34 0.85 -0.91
N VAL A 41 -13.38 1.41 -1.63
CA VAL A 41 -13.55 2.60 -2.47
C VAL A 41 -13.46 2.12 -3.91
N ASN A 42 -14.59 2.16 -4.60
CA ASN A 42 -14.72 1.63 -5.96
C ASN A 42 -14.14 2.60 -6.98
N VAL A 43 -13.68 2.05 -8.10
CA VAL A 43 -13.33 2.84 -9.27
C VAL A 43 -14.60 3.59 -9.77
N PRO A 44 -14.51 4.87 -10.16
CA PRO A 44 -15.64 5.58 -10.74
C PRO A 44 -16.18 4.86 -11.97
N ALA A 45 -17.50 4.81 -12.14
CA ALA A 45 -18.13 4.17 -13.29
C ALA A 45 -17.74 4.78 -14.65
N THR A 46 -17.22 6.01 -14.64
CA THR A 46 -16.70 6.71 -15.82
C THR A 46 -15.30 6.23 -16.24
N ALA A 47 -14.58 5.50 -15.40
CA ALA A 47 -13.27 4.96 -15.74
C ALA A 47 -13.43 3.74 -16.66
N ALA A 48 -12.80 3.78 -17.82
CA ALA A 48 -12.74 2.61 -18.70
C ALA A 48 -11.77 1.58 -18.12
N PRO A 49 -12.18 0.32 -17.88
CA PRO A 49 -11.24 -0.72 -17.52
C PRO A 49 -10.26 -0.97 -18.69
N PRO A 50 -9.05 -1.46 -18.40
CA PRO A 50 -8.14 -1.91 -19.45
C PRO A 50 -8.82 -3.00 -20.31
N PRO A 51 -8.45 -3.13 -21.60
CA PRO A 51 -9.06 -4.09 -22.52
C PRO A 51 -8.79 -5.56 -22.15
N GLY A 52 -7.86 -5.82 -21.24
CA GLY A 52 -7.54 -7.14 -20.74
C GLY A 52 -6.51 -7.09 -19.61
N PRO A 53 -6.09 -8.25 -19.08
CA PRO A 53 -5.09 -8.32 -18.02
C PRO A 53 -3.77 -7.68 -18.44
N ILE A 54 -3.21 -6.85 -17.56
CA ILE A 54 -1.96 -6.15 -17.83
C ILE A 54 -0.79 -6.99 -17.29
N LYS A 55 -0.10 -7.71 -18.18
CA LYS A 55 0.99 -8.63 -17.83
C LYS A 55 2.18 -7.89 -17.23
N LEU A 56 2.77 -8.46 -16.17
CA LEU A 56 4.02 -7.97 -15.62
C LEU A 56 5.18 -8.19 -16.59
N THR A 57 6.09 -7.23 -16.62
CA THR A 57 7.34 -7.26 -17.37
C THR A 57 8.43 -8.00 -16.60
N ALA A 58 9.57 -8.26 -17.26
CA ALA A 58 10.74 -8.83 -16.61
C ALA A 58 11.30 -7.96 -15.47
N MET A 59 11.08 -6.65 -15.50
CA MET A 59 11.53 -5.73 -14.45
C MET A 59 10.64 -5.81 -13.21
N GLU A 60 9.35 -6.13 -13.40
CA GLU A 60 8.35 -6.25 -12.33
C GLU A 60 8.33 -7.64 -11.69
N ALA A 61 8.57 -8.70 -12.47
CA ALA A 61 8.46 -10.10 -12.03
C ALA A 61 9.29 -10.46 -10.76
N PRO A 62 10.52 -9.97 -10.55
CA PRO A 62 11.27 -10.22 -9.32
C PRO A 62 10.56 -9.71 -8.06
N TRP A 63 9.78 -8.63 -8.17
CA TRP A 63 9.14 -7.97 -7.02
C TRP A 63 7.86 -8.65 -6.55
N VAL A 64 7.43 -9.72 -7.23
CA VAL A 64 6.37 -10.61 -6.73
C VAL A 64 6.80 -11.35 -5.46
N VAL A 65 8.11 -11.47 -5.20
CA VAL A 65 8.65 -12.18 -4.02
C VAL A 65 8.78 -11.29 -2.78
N LEU A 66 8.78 -9.97 -2.96
CA LEU A 66 8.82 -8.95 -1.91
C LEU A 66 7.60 -8.04 -2.12
N PRO A 67 6.41 -8.55 -1.80
CA PRO A 67 5.18 -8.07 -2.41
C PRO A 67 4.77 -6.69 -1.92
N GLU A 68 5.23 -6.21 -0.77
CA GLU A 68 4.63 -5.03 -0.13
C GLU A 68 5.57 -3.83 -0.11
N LEU A 69 5.11 -2.71 -0.68
CA LEU A 69 5.62 -1.37 -0.39
C LEU A 69 4.63 -0.69 0.56
N GLN A 70 5.12 -0.36 1.77
CA GLN A 70 4.33 0.18 2.85
C GLN A 70 4.84 1.58 3.23
N HIS A 71 3.94 2.56 3.28
CA HIS A 71 4.25 3.93 3.66
C HIS A 71 3.20 4.47 4.62
N VAL A 72 3.64 5.25 5.62
CA VAL A 72 2.77 5.94 6.58
C VAL A 72 3.00 7.44 6.45
N LEU A 73 1.92 8.19 6.24
CA LEU A 73 1.89 9.64 6.20
C LEU A 73 1.27 10.14 7.52
N LEU A 74 2.03 10.93 8.29
CA LEU A 74 1.59 11.49 9.56
C LEU A 74 1.13 12.95 9.36
N TYR A 75 -0.08 13.25 9.82
CA TYR A 75 -0.68 14.58 9.79
C TYR A 75 -0.99 15.01 11.22
N GLU A 76 -0.27 16.04 11.68
CA GLU A 76 -0.41 16.64 13.00
C GLU A 76 -1.02 18.04 12.87
N GLY A 77 -1.94 18.40 13.76
CA GLY A 77 -2.50 19.74 13.83
C GLY A 77 -3.46 19.93 15.00
N GLN A 78 -3.45 21.13 15.60
CA GLN A 78 -4.34 21.48 16.72
C GLN A 78 -5.78 21.71 16.26
N ASP A 79 -5.98 22.18 15.03
CA ASP A 79 -7.28 22.52 14.44
C ASP A 79 -7.64 21.57 13.28
N MET A 80 -7.41 20.27 13.46
CA MET A 80 -7.79 19.28 12.46
C MET A 80 -9.31 19.23 12.29
N PRO A 81 -9.83 19.10 11.05
CA PRO A 81 -11.25 18.87 10.84
C PRO A 81 -11.75 17.62 11.60
N PRO A 82 -13.06 17.51 11.87
CA PRO A 82 -13.64 16.29 12.40
C PRO A 82 -13.19 15.06 11.60
N PHE A 83 -12.86 13.97 12.29
CA PHE A 83 -12.29 12.79 11.64
C PHE A 83 -13.19 12.23 10.53
N ASP A 84 -14.52 12.30 10.70
CA ASP A 84 -15.48 11.86 9.68
C ASP A 84 -15.41 12.70 8.40
N ASP A 85 -15.15 14.01 8.50
CA ASP A 85 -14.96 14.90 7.34
C ASP A 85 -13.64 14.59 6.61
N ILE A 86 -12.58 14.25 7.38
CA ILE A 86 -11.31 13.77 6.83
C ILE A 86 -11.53 12.45 6.08
N LEU A 87 -12.26 11.50 6.68
CA LEU A 87 -12.58 10.22 6.04
C LEU A 87 -13.38 10.42 4.75
N LEU A 88 -14.38 11.31 4.76
CA LEU A 88 -15.15 11.64 3.56
C LEU A 88 -14.27 12.22 2.46
N SER A 89 -13.35 13.11 2.82
CA SER A 89 -12.41 13.75 1.89
C SER A 89 -11.42 12.73 1.30
N LEU A 90 -10.83 11.87 2.14
CA LEU A 90 -9.92 10.80 1.72
C LEU A 90 -10.61 9.80 0.78
N ARG A 91 -11.85 9.41 1.08
CA ARG A 91 -12.59 8.42 0.26
C ARG A 91 -13.01 8.99 -1.08
N SER A 92 -13.57 10.20 -1.11
CA SER A 92 -14.06 10.83 -2.33
C SER A 92 -12.91 11.18 -3.29
N SER A 93 -11.81 11.71 -2.78
CA SER A 93 -10.59 11.95 -3.55
C SER A 93 -9.94 10.66 -4.04
N LEU A 94 -9.90 9.58 -3.23
CA LEU A 94 -9.36 8.29 -3.65
C LEU A 94 -10.16 7.74 -4.84
N ALA A 95 -11.49 7.81 -4.77
CA ALA A 95 -12.34 7.44 -5.89
C ALA A 95 -12.02 8.28 -7.14
N ALA A 96 -11.91 9.60 -7.01
CA ALA A 96 -11.56 10.47 -8.13
C ALA A 96 -10.19 10.11 -8.75
N THR A 97 -9.17 9.87 -7.93
CA THR A 97 -7.83 9.47 -8.40
C THR A 97 -7.84 8.12 -9.10
N LEU A 98 -8.62 7.15 -8.61
CA LEU A 98 -8.79 5.85 -9.27
C LEU A 98 -9.40 5.97 -10.68
N GLY A 99 -10.01 7.11 -11.04
CA GLY A 99 -10.41 7.39 -12.42
C GLY A 99 -9.25 7.32 -13.42
N SER A 100 -8.05 7.76 -13.03
CA SER A 100 -6.83 7.70 -13.86
C SER A 100 -5.87 6.58 -13.44
N PHE A 101 -6.07 6.00 -12.26
CA PHE A 101 -5.24 4.95 -11.68
C PHE A 101 -5.99 3.63 -11.50
N ALA A 102 -6.99 3.35 -12.37
CA ALA A 102 -7.88 2.20 -12.23
C ALA A 102 -7.17 0.84 -12.01
N PRO A 103 -6.00 0.54 -12.63
CA PRO A 103 -5.28 -0.70 -12.34
C PRO A 103 -4.86 -0.90 -10.88
N LEU A 104 -4.74 0.16 -10.08
CA LEU A 104 -4.42 0.04 -8.65
C LEU A 104 -5.59 -0.52 -7.81
N ALA A 105 -6.82 -0.44 -8.30
CA ALA A 105 -7.97 -1.08 -7.65
C ALA A 105 -8.09 -2.58 -7.97
N GLY A 106 -7.34 -3.05 -8.97
CA GLY A 106 -7.40 -4.43 -9.44
C GLY A 106 -6.71 -5.43 -8.53
N LYS A 107 -6.52 -6.63 -9.07
CA LYS A 107 -5.84 -7.74 -8.40
C LYS A 107 -4.70 -8.28 -9.26
N LEU A 108 -3.59 -8.65 -8.64
CA LEU A 108 -2.62 -9.49 -9.31
C LEU A 108 -3.13 -10.92 -9.35
N VAL A 109 -3.06 -11.54 -10.54
CA VAL A 109 -3.52 -12.89 -10.82
C VAL A 109 -2.45 -13.67 -11.56
N HIS A 110 -2.44 -15.00 -11.37
CA HIS A 110 -1.68 -15.90 -12.21
C HIS A 110 -2.51 -16.28 -13.45
N LEU A 111 -1.93 -16.18 -14.64
CA LEU A 111 -2.55 -16.61 -15.89
C LEU A 111 -2.07 -18.03 -16.21
N GLU A 112 -2.92 -19.04 -15.95
CA GLU A 112 -2.54 -20.45 -16.08
C GLU A 112 -2.09 -20.82 -17.50
N ASP A 113 -2.77 -20.29 -18.52
CA ASP A 113 -2.51 -20.61 -19.93
C ASP A 113 -1.11 -20.17 -20.40
N THR A 114 -0.56 -19.11 -19.82
CA THR A 114 0.71 -18.51 -20.25
C THR A 114 1.81 -18.61 -19.21
N GLY A 115 1.47 -18.86 -17.94
CA GLY A 115 2.40 -18.79 -16.81
C GLY A 115 2.84 -17.36 -16.46
N ASP A 116 2.14 -16.35 -16.96
CA ASP A 116 2.39 -14.95 -16.63
C ASP A 116 1.68 -14.57 -15.31
N VAL A 117 2.12 -13.47 -14.70
CA VAL A 117 1.34 -12.76 -13.67
C VAL A 117 0.88 -11.44 -14.27
N ALA A 118 -0.36 -11.05 -14.00
CA ALA A 118 -0.98 -9.87 -14.58
C ALA A 118 -1.88 -9.13 -13.60
N ILE A 119 -2.11 -7.85 -13.84
CA ILE A 119 -3.14 -7.07 -13.16
C ILE A 119 -4.46 -7.34 -13.88
N ALA A 120 -5.39 -8.00 -13.21
CA ALA A 120 -6.77 -8.14 -13.64
C ALA A 120 -7.62 -7.03 -13.05
N CYS A 121 -8.35 -6.33 -13.91
CA CYS A 121 -9.25 -5.25 -13.53
C CYS A 121 -10.69 -5.58 -13.95
N SER A 122 -11.64 -5.21 -13.10
CA SER A 122 -13.08 -5.30 -13.33
C SER A 122 -13.78 -3.99 -12.99
N THR A 123 -15.00 -3.80 -13.48
CA THR A 123 -15.82 -2.61 -13.18
C THR A 123 -16.34 -2.58 -11.74
N SER A 124 -16.27 -3.70 -11.02
CA SER A 124 -16.64 -3.82 -9.61
C SER A 124 -15.45 -3.76 -8.65
N ASP A 125 -14.24 -3.51 -9.17
CA ASP A 125 -13.03 -3.47 -8.35
C ASP A 125 -12.99 -2.21 -7.47
N GLY A 126 -12.27 -2.33 -6.37
CA GLY A 126 -12.14 -1.26 -5.39
C GLY A 126 -10.95 -1.47 -4.48
N VAL A 127 -10.46 -0.37 -3.94
CA VAL A 127 -9.36 -0.34 -2.99
C VAL A 127 -9.90 -0.58 -1.59
N ARG A 128 -9.33 -1.54 -0.86
CA ARG A 128 -9.67 -1.77 0.54
C ARG A 128 -9.29 -0.54 1.37
N PHE A 129 -10.26 0.04 2.07
CA PHE A 129 -10.11 1.22 2.90
C PHE A 129 -10.45 0.89 4.34
N VAL A 130 -9.44 0.88 5.21
CA VAL A 130 -9.55 0.55 6.63
C VAL A 130 -9.62 1.84 7.45
N VAL A 131 -10.54 1.87 8.41
CA VAL A 131 -10.63 2.93 9.42
C VAL A 131 -10.21 2.34 10.75
N ALA A 132 -9.26 2.99 11.41
CA ALA A 132 -8.72 2.58 12.69
C ALA A 132 -8.59 3.79 13.64
N GLU A 133 -8.34 3.49 14.90
CA GLU A 133 -7.97 4.47 15.92
C GLU A 133 -6.77 3.98 16.73
N CYS A 134 -6.01 4.92 17.26
CA CYS A 134 -4.92 4.68 18.17
C CYS A 134 -5.09 5.55 19.42
N ASP A 135 -4.79 4.97 20.59
CA ASP A 135 -4.78 5.65 21.89
C ASP A 135 -3.49 6.46 22.16
N GLY A 136 -2.63 6.63 21.14
CA GLY A 136 -1.41 7.42 21.20
C GLY A 136 -1.60 8.89 20.81
N ASP A 137 -0.61 9.71 21.18
CA ASP A 137 -0.47 11.12 20.76
C ASP A 137 0.34 11.19 19.45
N MET A 138 -0.24 11.82 18.42
CA MET A 138 0.41 11.99 17.10
C MET A 138 1.75 12.71 17.22
N ARG A 139 1.88 13.69 18.10
CA ARG A 139 3.10 14.52 18.25
C ARG A 139 4.26 13.70 18.76
N HIS A 140 3.97 12.75 19.65
CA HIS A 140 4.98 11.82 20.13
C HIS A 140 5.41 10.86 19.02
N LEU A 141 4.47 10.36 18.22
CA LEU A 141 4.79 9.46 17.11
C LEU A 141 5.55 10.16 15.97
N ALA A 142 5.25 11.42 15.69
CA ALA A 142 5.88 12.21 14.62
C ALA A 142 7.19 12.91 15.03
N GLY A 143 7.53 12.90 16.34
CA GLY A 143 8.75 13.50 16.87
C GLY A 143 9.98 12.61 16.72
N ASP A 144 11.15 13.15 17.13
CA ASP A 144 12.45 12.47 17.05
C ASP A 144 12.69 11.44 18.18
N GLU A 145 11.72 11.23 19.08
CA GLU A 145 11.80 10.14 20.06
C GLU A 145 11.78 8.78 19.32
N GLU A 146 12.36 7.73 19.90
CA GLU A 146 12.38 6.39 19.29
C GLU A 146 10.98 6.03 18.79
N HIS A 147 10.81 6.03 17.47
CA HIS A 147 9.53 5.73 16.85
C HIS A 147 9.15 4.32 17.29
N ASP A 148 7.97 4.16 17.89
CA ASP A 148 7.48 2.83 18.25
C ASP A 148 7.19 2.07 16.95
N VAL A 149 8.20 1.34 16.48
CA VAL A 149 8.16 0.57 15.22
C VAL A 149 6.94 -0.34 15.19
N ARG A 150 6.53 -0.88 16.35
CA ARG A 150 5.37 -1.77 16.44
C ARG A 150 4.04 -1.05 16.26
N VAL A 151 3.97 0.24 16.59
CA VAL A 151 2.83 1.09 16.27
C VAL A 151 2.82 1.36 14.77
N LEU A 152 3.95 1.80 14.19
CA LEU A 152 4.07 2.08 12.76
C LEU A 152 3.67 0.89 11.87
N GLU A 153 4.10 -0.33 12.23
CA GLU A 153 3.72 -1.59 11.56
C GLU A 153 2.21 -1.83 11.55
N ARG A 154 1.45 -1.23 12.48
CA ARG A 154 -0.02 -1.34 12.58
C ARG A 154 -0.76 -0.19 11.95
N LEU A 155 -0.07 0.85 11.46
CA LEU A 155 -0.69 2.02 10.80
C LEU A 155 -0.92 1.82 9.31
N VAL A 156 -0.43 0.72 8.76
CA VAL A 156 -0.71 0.25 7.41
C VAL A 156 -1.82 -0.80 7.42
N PRO A 157 -2.61 -0.92 6.35
CA PRO A 157 -3.66 -1.91 6.28
C PRO A 157 -3.09 -3.33 6.33
N GLY A 158 -3.60 -4.15 7.24
CA GLY A 158 -3.25 -5.58 7.35
C GLY A 158 -3.81 -6.37 6.17
N VAL A 159 -3.05 -6.45 5.09
CA VAL A 159 -3.38 -7.19 3.86
C VAL A 159 -2.17 -8.05 3.50
N ASP A 160 -2.33 -9.37 3.55
CA ASP A 160 -1.29 -10.30 3.09
C ASP A 160 -1.27 -10.29 1.56
N MET A 161 -0.23 -9.68 0.99
CA MET A 161 -0.01 -9.64 -0.46
C MET A 161 0.90 -10.75 -0.97
N GLY A 162 1.21 -11.74 -0.11
CA GLY A 162 2.07 -12.87 -0.44
C GLY A 162 1.43 -13.89 -1.37
N GLU A 163 0.09 -13.93 -1.52
CA GLU A 163 -0.63 -14.96 -2.31
C GLU A 163 -1.45 -14.39 -3.45
N LEU A 164 -1.28 -14.98 -4.64
CA LEU A 164 -2.15 -14.68 -5.78
C LEU A 164 -3.43 -15.52 -5.70
N PRO A 165 -4.62 -14.94 -5.95
CA PRO A 165 -4.84 -13.55 -6.28
C PRO A 165 -4.74 -12.61 -5.07
N THR A 166 -4.06 -11.47 -5.21
CA THR A 166 -3.91 -10.43 -4.17
C THR A 166 -4.40 -9.09 -4.68
N PRO A 167 -4.98 -8.20 -3.83
CA PRO A 167 -5.18 -6.80 -4.20
C PRO A 167 -3.85 -6.11 -4.56
N VAL A 168 -3.95 -5.09 -5.40
CA VAL A 168 -2.80 -4.22 -5.76
C VAL A 168 -2.57 -3.12 -4.73
N LEU A 169 -3.63 -2.50 -4.20
CA LEU A 169 -3.54 -1.37 -3.28
C LEU A 169 -4.51 -1.53 -2.11
N ALA A 170 -4.09 -1.13 -0.93
CA ALA A 170 -4.93 -0.93 0.23
C ALA A 170 -4.53 0.34 0.98
N VAL A 171 -5.49 0.94 1.68
CA VAL A 171 -5.31 2.18 2.45
C VAL A 171 -5.88 2.00 3.86
N GLN A 172 -5.24 2.61 4.85
CA GLN A 172 -5.74 2.73 6.21
C GLN A 172 -5.69 4.19 6.68
N ALA A 173 -6.78 4.70 7.22
CA ALA A 173 -6.82 5.96 7.94
C ALA A 173 -6.96 5.68 9.44
N THR A 174 -6.01 6.15 10.24
CA THR A 174 -5.96 5.91 11.69
C THR A 174 -6.07 7.23 12.43
N ARG A 175 -7.09 7.37 13.27
CA ARG A 175 -7.25 8.52 14.17
C ARG A 175 -6.28 8.44 15.35
N PHE A 176 -5.68 9.57 15.71
CA PHE A 176 -4.87 9.75 16.91
C PHE A 176 -5.39 10.93 17.73
N GLU A 177 -4.92 11.07 18.97
CA GLU A 177 -4.96 12.37 19.63
C GLU A 177 -4.02 13.34 18.88
N GLY A 178 -4.54 14.51 18.51
CA GLY A 178 -3.75 15.55 17.83
C GLY A 178 -3.42 15.29 16.34
N GLY A 179 -4.00 14.27 15.71
CA GLY A 179 -3.74 14.03 14.29
C GLY A 179 -4.34 12.78 13.67
N VAL A 180 -3.91 12.49 12.43
CA VAL A 180 -4.31 11.34 11.62
C VAL A 180 -3.09 10.72 10.95
N ALA A 181 -3.00 9.40 10.94
CA ALA A 181 -2.05 8.66 10.11
C ALA A 181 -2.76 8.04 8.90
N VAL A 182 -2.17 8.17 7.71
CA VAL A 182 -2.64 7.49 6.49
C VAL A 182 -1.58 6.48 6.06
N GLY A 183 -1.90 5.19 6.22
CA GLY A 183 -1.09 4.08 5.74
C GLY A 183 -1.50 3.64 4.35
N VAL A 184 -0.51 3.41 3.48
CA VAL A 184 -0.69 2.93 2.11
C VAL A 184 0.15 1.68 1.93
N THR A 185 -0.47 0.60 1.47
CA THR A 185 0.21 -0.64 1.08
C THR A 185 -0.05 -0.89 -0.40
N VAL A 186 0.99 -0.94 -1.23
CA VAL A 186 0.90 -1.27 -2.66
C VAL A 186 1.75 -2.48 -2.98
N HIS A 187 1.30 -3.29 -3.94
CA HIS A 187 2.05 -4.44 -4.37
C HIS A 187 3.28 -4.01 -5.19
N HIS A 188 4.50 -4.37 -4.76
CA HIS A 188 5.76 -3.92 -5.37
C HIS A 188 5.95 -4.40 -6.82
N GLY A 189 5.37 -5.56 -7.17
CA GLY A 189 5.25 -6.01 -8.56
C GLY A 189 4.42 -5.11 -9.48
N VAL A 190 3.73 -4.09 -8.97
CA VAL A 190 2.93 -3.13 -9.76
C VAL A 190 3.48 -1.71 -9.70
N ALA A 191 4.09 -1.32 -8.58
CA ALA A 191 4.64 0.01 -8.39
C ALA A 191 6.05 -0.05 -7.82
N ASP A 192 6.94 0.80 -8.33
CA ASP A 192 8.15 1.20 -7.62
C ASP A 192 7.87 2.42 -6.72
N GLY A 193 8.88 2.89 -5.99
CA GLY A 193 8.74 4.05 -5.10
C GLY A 193 8.31 5.33 -5.83
N ARG A 194 8.72 5.52 -7.09
CA ARG A 194 8.35 6.70 -7.88
C ARG A 194 6.88 6.62 -8.31
N SER A 195 6.44 5.47 -8.82
CA SER A 195 5.05 5.23 -9.19
C SER A 195 4.11 5.35 -7.99
N LEU A 196 4.50 4.84 -6.83
CA LEU A 196 3.74 5.02 -5.59
C LEU A 196 3.59 6.51 -5.25
N TRP A 197 4.69 7.28 -5.29
CA TRP A 197 4.63 8.69 -4.93
C TRP A 197 3.84 9.52 -5.95
N THR A 198 3.93 9.21 -7.24
CA THR A 198 3.07 9.81 -8.27
C THR A 198 1.58 9.59 -7.97
N PHE A 199 1.20 8.40 -7.51
CA PHE A 199 -0.17 8.14 -7.06
C PHE A 199 -0.54 8.94 -5.80
N VAL A 200 0.33 8.99 -4.79
CA VAL A 200 0.09 9.75 -3.54
C VAL A 200 -0.05 11.25 -3.82
N GLU A 201 0.77 11.81 -4.71
CA GLU A 201 0.68 13.21 -5.14
C GLU A 201 -0.62 13.49 -5.90
N ALA A 202 -1.02 12.60 -6.82
CA ALA A 202 -2.30 12.66 -7.52
C ALA A 202 -3.48 12.61 -6.56
N TRP A 203 -3.41 11.74 -5.54
CA TRP A 203 -4.44 11.61 -4.52
C TRP A 203 -4.52 12.85 -3.63
N ALA A 204 -3.37 13.38 -3.19
CA ALA A 204 -3.32 14.62 -2.43
C ALA A 204 -3.83 15.82 -3.23
N ALA A 205 -3.55 15.91 -4.53
CA ALA A 205 -4.10 16.94 -5.41
C ALA A 205 -5.63 16.81 -5.52
N ALA A 206 -6.15 15.59 -5.71
CA ALA A 206 -7.59 15.35 -5.71
C ALA A 206 -8.26 15.73 -4.37
N CYS A 207 -7.63 15.44 -3.23
CA CYS A 207 -8.08 15.90 -1.90
C CYS A 207 -8.22 17.43 -1.81
N ARG A 208 -7.34 18.18 -2.47
CA ARG A 208 -7.38 19.66 -2.50
C ARG A 208 -8.31 20.24 -3.57
N GLY A 209 -8.97 19.40 -4.38
CA GLY A 209 -9.79 19.84 -5.52
C GLY A 209 -8.98 20.17 -6.78
N GLU A 210 -7.71 19.78 -6.84
CA GLU A 210 -6.75 20.07 -7.92
C GLU A 210 -6.55 18.88 -8.86
N ALA A 211 -7.53 17.97 -8.97
CA ALA A 211 -7.38 16.68 -9.66
C ALA A 211 -6.84 16.78 -11.11
N HIS A 212 -7.09 17.89 -11.81
CA HIS A 212 -6.66 18.12 -13.20
C HIS A 212 -5.18 18.54 -13.33
N ALA A 213 -4.49 18.81 -12.22
CA ALA A 213 -3.12 19.32 -12.23
C ALA A 213 -2.04 18.23 -12.40
N VAL A 214 -2.40 16.94 -12.27
CA VAL A 214 -1.45 15.83 -12.30
C VAL A 214 -1.51 15.10 -13.64
N THR A 215 -0.35 14.87 -14.24
CA THR A 215 -0.23 14.12 -15.50
C THR A 215 -0.71 12.68 -15.31
N ALA A 216 -1.53 12.20 -16.25
CA ALA A 216 -2.04 10.84 -16.21
C ALA A 216 -0.89 9.80 -16.30
N PRO A 217 -0.91 8.74 -15.48
CA PRO A 217 0.06 7.66 -15.59
C PRO A 217 -0.16 6.84 -16.87
N SER A 218 0.90 6.20 -17.36
CA SER A 218 0.79 5.17 -18.39
C SER A 218 0.89 3.79 -17.77
N PHE A 219 -0.07 2.92 -18.10
CA PHE A 219 -0.05 1.49 -17.77
C PHE A 219 0.30 0.61 -18.98
N ASP A 220 0.63 1.22 -20.12
CA ASP A 220 1.04 0.52 -21.33
C ASP A 220 2.47 0.00 -21.19
N ARG A 221 2.57 -1.28 -20.87
CA ARG A 221 3.85 -1.98 -20.70
C ARG A 221 4.54 -2.31 -22.02
N SER A 222 3.87 -2.12 -23.17
CA SER A 222 4.51 -2.30 -24.49
C SER A 222 5.61 -1.25 -24.75
N LEU A 223 5.58 -0.14 -24.01
CA LEU A 223 6.62 0.90 -24.03
C LEU A 223 7.95 0.41 -23.45
N VAL A 224 7.93 -0.62 -22.59
CA VAL A 224 9.13 -1.22 -22.00
C VAL A 224 9.59 -2.37 -22.89
N LYS A 225 10.52 -2.09 -23.81
CA LYS A 225 11.04 -3.08 -24.74
C LYS A 225 12.28 -3.76 -24.17
N LEU A 226 12.14 -5.05 -23.83
CA LEU A 226 13.26 -5.91 -23.47
C LEU A 226 13.24 -7.17 -24.36
N PRO A 227 14.22 -7.36 -25.27
CA PRO A 227 14.32 -8.59 -26.04
C PRO A 227 14.37 -9.83 -25.14
N GLY A 228 13.46 -10.79 -25.36
CA GLY A 228 13.31 -11.98 -24.51
C GLY A 228 12.71 -11.71 -23.12
N GLY A 229 12.23 -10.50 -22.85
CA GLY A 229 11.71 -10.09 -21.54
C GLY A 229 10.52 -10.90 -21.06
N GLU A 230 9.59 -11.27 -21.95
CA GLU A 230 8.44 -12.09 -21.57
C GLU A 230 8.86 -13.47 -21.05
N GLU A 231 9.79 -14.14 -21.73
CA GLU A 231 10.27 -15.45 -21.29
C GLU A 231 11.09 -15.34 -20.00
N LEU A 232 11.88 -14.27 -19.85
CA LEU A 232 12.58 -13.99 -18.61
C LEU A 232 11.61 -13.78 -17.44
N ALA A 233 10.54 -13.00 -17.64
CA ALA A 233 9.50 -12.78 -16.64
C ALA A 233 8.87 -14.12 -16.18
N ARG A 234 8.43 -14.95 -17.14
CA ARG A 234 7.89 -16.28 -16.84
C ARG A 234 8.88 -17.18 -16.12
N SER A 235 10.15 -17.17 -16.54
CA SER A 235 11.21 -17.95 -15.90
C SER A 235 11.40 -17.57 -14.42
N LEU A 236 11.39 -16.28 -14.12
CA LEU A 236 11.49 -15.76 -12.75
C LEU A 236 10.27 -16.17 -11.90
N LEU A 237 9.06 -15.99 -12.45
CA LEU A 237 7.81 -16.35 -11.78
C LEU A 237 7.72 -17.86 -11.49
N ARG A 238 8.11 -18.71 -12.44
CA ARG A 238 8.17 -20.18 -12.25
C ARG A 238 9.16 -20.57 -11.15
N LYS A 239 10.35 -19.95 -11.12
CA LYS A 239 11.35 -20.20 -10.06
C LYS A 239 10.80 -19.84 -8.69
N TRP A 240 10.09 -18.72 -8.57
CA TRP A 240 9.43 -18.32 -7.33
C TRP A 240 8.35 -19.30 -6.88
N GLN A 241 7.45 -19.72 -7.77
CA GLN A 241 6.43 -20.72 -7.45
C GLN A 241 7.04 -22.04 -6.96
N CYS A 242 8.11 -22.48 -7.60
CA CYS A 242 8.86 -23.68 -7.20
C CYS A 242 9.53 -23.52 -5.83
N TRP A 243 10.15 -22.35 -5.56
CA TRP A 243 10.76 -22.07 -4.25
C TRP A 243 9.70 -22.10 -3.15
N ARG A 244 8.57 -21.43 -3.36
CA ARG A 244 7.47 -21.35 -2.41
C ARG A 244 6.84 -22.71 -2.08
N ARG A 245 6.65 -23.58 -3.06
CA ARG A 245 6.11 -24.94 -2.81
C ARG A 245 7.04 -25.81 -1.93
N ARG A 246 8.30 -25.40 -1.75
CA ARG A 246 9.32 -26.15 -0.99
C ARG A 246 9.59 -25.60 0.41
N SER A 247 9.11 -24.39 0.72
CA SER A 247 9.27 -23.69 2.00
C SER A 247 8.04 -23.86 2.88
#